data_AF-A0A8J3D1E7-F1
#
_entry.id   AF-A0A8J3D1E7-F1
#
_cell.length_a   1.000
_cell.length_b   1.000
_cell.length_c   1.000
_cell.angle_alpha   90.00
_cell.angle_beta   90.00
_cell.angle_gamma   90.00
#
_symmetry.space_group_name_H-M   'P 1'
#
loop_
_entity.id
_entity.type
_entity.pdbx_description
1 polymer ?
#
loop_
_entity_poly.entity_id
_entity_poly.type
_entity_poly.pdbx_seq_one_letter_code
_entity_poly.pdbx_strand_id
1 'polypeptide(L)'
;MNKIIPVTTEYLSPSRSIEILNLARFEESKQVYVYNFEGNHFRIFESLVDLILFFEIGKEPLAAFDSESDLDEYLNQIPIGHGKKPLNLKLNYLYRDGANYKQFGYVVFANPDFITPLKASEQLRQKLISNEFFVPQEWKLPRLQYHPYDPEIDHEWHEFEEFEWTEEGVTDKRDFKEFLEGIEKGYEI
;
A
#
# COMPACT_ATOMS: atom_id res chain seq x y z
N MET A 1 7.21 -20.68 7.07
CA MET A 1 7.52 -19.42 7.76
C MET A 1 6.79 -18.31 7.03
N ASN A 2 6.21 -17.36 7.76
CA ASN A 2 5.59 -16.19 7.16
C ASN A 2 6.68 -15.21 6.71
N LYS A 3 6.49 -14.58 5.55
CA LYS A 3 7.23 -13.39 5.16
C LYS A 3 6.56 -12.21 5.89
N ILE A 4 7.29 -11.59 6.82
CA ILE A 4 6.82 -10.43 7.57
C ILE A 4 7.12 -9.18 6.73
N ILE A 5 6.08 -8.44 6.39
CA ILE A 5 6.19 -7.27 5.51
C ILE A 5 5.69 -6.05 6.28
N PRO A 6 6.58 -5.14 6.72
CA PRO A 6 6.15 -3.92 7.40
C PRO A 6 5.41 -3.00 6.43
N VAL A 7 4.28 -2.47 6.88
CA VAL A 7 3.39 -1.60 6.09
C VAL A 7 3.63 -0.14 6.45
N THR A 8 3.45 0.17 7.73
CA THR A 8 3.73 1.47 8.33
C THR A 8 4.05 1.26 9.81
N THR A 9 4.75 2.24 10.38
CA THR A 9 5.02 2.35 11.81
C THR A 9 4.55 3.72 12.27
N GLU A 10 3.50 3.72 13.08
CA GLU A 10 2.93 4.94 13.66
C GLU A 10 3.48 5.13 15.07
N TYR A 11 4.21 6.22 15.31
CA TYR A 11 4.73 6.54 16.64
C TYR A 11 3.68 7.32 17.46
N LEU A 12 3.22 6.72 18.56
CA LEU A 12 2.38 7.39 19.56
C LEU A 12 3.22 8.28 20.49
N SER A 13 4.46 7.86 20.75
CA SER A 13 5.49 8.61 21.44
C SER A 13 6.87 8.08 21.01
N PRO A 14 7.99 8.71 21.43
CA PRO A 14 9.32 8.18 21.11
C PRO A 14 9.57 6.75 21.60
N SER A 15 8.81 6.28 22.59
CA SER A 15 8.93 4.95 23.18
C SER A 15 7.70 4.07 22.94
N ARG A 16 6.73 4.49 22.11
CA ARG A 16 5.51 3.71 21.85
C ARG A 16 5.13 3.79 20.38
N SER A 17 4.98 2.65 19.73
CA SER A 17 4.62 2.58 18.31
C SER A 17 3.55 1.54 18.05
N ILE A 18 2.83 1.72 16.95
CA ILE A 18 1.97 0.72 16.34
C ILE A 18 2.58 0.38 14.99
N GLU A 19 2.99 -0.86 14.82
CA GLU A 19 3.44 -1.40 13.55
C GLU A 19 2.29 -2.14 12.89
N ILE A 20 1.97 -1.76 11.67
CA ILE A 20 1.05 -2.51 10.83
C ILE A 20 1.91 -3.44 9.97
N LEU A 21 1.67 -4.74 10.08
CA LEU A 21 2.43 -5.77 9.37
C LEU A 21 1.50 -6.57 8.47
N ASN A 22 1.97 -6.95 7.29
CA ASN A 22 1.33 -7.97 6.47
C ASN A 22 2.16 -9.25 6.52
N LEU A 23 1.55 -10.31 7.03
CA LEU A 23 2.12 -11.64 7.08
C LEU A 23 1.73 -12.37 5.81
N ALA A 24 2.70 -12.74 5.00
CA ALA A 24 2.47 -13.40 3.72
C ALA A 24 3.04 -14.83 3.72
N ARG A 25 2.30 -15.79 3.16
CA ARG A 25 2.77 -17.15 2.93
C ARG A 25 2.09 -17.72 1.68
N PHE A 26 2.88 -18.12 0.69
CA PHE A 26 2.39 -18.59 -0.62
C PHE A 26 1.47 -17.58 -1.33
N GLU A 27 0.16 -17.84 -1.39
CA GLU A 27 -0.88 -16.96 -1.96
C GLU A 27 -1.85 -16.46 -0.87
N GLU A 28 -1.46 -16.54 0.39
CA GLU A 28 -2.27 -16.08 1.51
C GLU A 28 -1.57 -14.92 2.20
N SER A 29 -2.34 -13.93 2.64
CA SER A 29 -1.82 -12.85 3.47
C SER A 29 -2.78 -12.46 4.59
N LYS A 30 -2.22 -11.98 5.70
CA LYS A 30 -2.96 -11.51 6.87
C LYS A 30 -2.29 -10.26 7.43
N GLN A 31 -3.06 -9.18 7.50
CA GLN A 31 -2.64 -8.00 8.23
C GLN A 31 -2.77 -8.23 9.74
N VAL A 32 -1.78 -7.78 10.50
CA VAL A 32 -1.77 -7.76 11.96
C VAL A 32 -1.23 -6.42 12.45
N TYR A 33 -1.56 -6.06 13.68
CA TYR A 33 -1.12 -4.84 14.33
C TYR A 33 -0.28 -5.21 15.54
N VAL A 34 0.92 -4.65 15.64
CA VAL A 34 1.82 -4.86 16.76
C VAL A 34 1.96 -3.54 17.51
N TYR A 35 1.47 -3.51 18.73
CA TYR A 35 1.70 -2.40 19.64
C TYR A 35 2.97 -2.65 20.44
N ASN A 36 3.97 -1.80 20.26
CA ASN A 36 5.19 -1.76 21.04
C ASN A 36 5.05 -0.71 22.16
N PHE A 37 5.18 -1.17 23.40
CA PHE A 37 5.27 -0.33 24.58
C PHE A 37 6.70 -0.38 25.12
N GLU A 38 7.39 0.75 25.07
CA GLU A 38 8.71 1.01 25.67
C GLU A 38 9.86 0.11 25.17
N GLY A 39 9.68 -0.54 24.02
CA GLY A 39 10.70 -1.40 23.39
C GLY A 39 10.83 -2.78 24.03
N ASN A 40 9.98 -3.11 24.99
CA ASN A 40 10.09 -4.34 25.78
C ASN A 40 8.75 -5.05 26.00
N HIS A 41 7.63 -4.49 25.54
CA HIS A 41 6.32 -5.12 25.65
C HIS A 41 5.57 -5.02 24.32
N PHE A 42 5.39 -6.14 23.65
CA PHE A 42 4.76 -6.25 22.35
C PHE A 42 3.40 -6.91 22.48
N ARG A 43 2.35 -6.31 21.89
CA ARG A 43 0.99 -6.84 21.89
C ARG A 43 0.46 -6.93 20.48
N ILE A 44 -0.09 -8.07 20.10
CA ILE A 44 -0.56 -8.35 18.75
C ILE A 44 -2.09 -8.29 18.69
N PHE A 45 -2.61 -7.72 17.60
CA PHE A 45 -4.04 -7.65 17.32
C PHE A 45 -4.32 -8.08 15.86
N GLU A 46 -5.47 -8.72 15.63
CA GLU A 46 -5.89 -9.16 14.29
C GLU A 46 -6.67 -8.07 13.53
N SER A 47 -7.14 -7.06 14.24
CA SER A 47 -7.91 -5.96 13.65
C SER A 47 -7.65 -4.64 14.36
N LEU A 48 -7.87 -3.54 13.65
CA LEU A 48 -7.84 -2.19 14.22
C LEU A 48 -8.88 -2.03 15.36
N VAL A 49 -10.02 -2.71 15.25
CA VAL A 49 -11.07 -2.70 16.28
C VAL A 49 -10.55 -3.31 17.58
N ASP A 50 -9.83 -4.43 17.53
CA ASP A 50 -9.27 -5.07 18.72
C ASP A 50 -8.21 -4.17 19.40
N LEU A 51 -7.38 -3.51 18.59
CA LEU A 51 -6.39 -2.55 19.08
C LEU A 51 -7.05 -1.34 19.76
N ILE A 52 -8.11 -0.79 19.18
CA ILE A 52 -8.86 0.33 19.78
C ILE A 52 -9.49 -0.10 21.10
N LEU A 53 -10.15 -1.26 21.15
CA LEU A 53 -10.77 -1.78 22.36
C LEU A 53 -9.75 -2.09 23.46
N PHE A 54 -8.52 -2.46 23.10
CA PHE A 54 -7.44 -2.57 24.08
C PHE A 54 -7.14 -1.23 24.74
N PHE A 55 -7.04 -0.14 23.98
CA PHE A 55 -6.80 1.20 24.55
C PHE A 55 -7.98 1.74 25.34
N GLU A 56 -9.22 1.49 24.91
CA GLU A 56 -10.41 2.06 25.54
C GLU A 56 -10.85 1.31 26.79
N ILE A 57 -10.84 -0.02 26.74
CA ILE A 57 -11.44 -0.88 27.79
C ILE A 57 -10.51 -2.00 28.27
N GLY A 58 -9.26 -2.03 27.83
CA GLY A 58 -8.29 -3.05 28.25
C GLY A 58 -8.61 -4.45 27.70
N LYS A 59 -9.23 -4.55 26.52
CA LYS A 59 -9.45 -5.84 25.84
C LYS A 59 -8.12 -6.58 25.67
N GLU A 60 -8.06 -7.85 26.08
CA GLU A 60 -6.86 -8.67 25.94
C GLU A 60 -6.38 -8.76 24.48
N PRO A 61 -5.06 -8.66 24.24
CA PRO A 61 -4.49 -8.84 22.92
C PRO A 61 -4.58 -10.30 22.46
N LEU A 62 -4.35 -10.54 21.18
CA LEU A 62 -4.24 -11.89 20.64
C LEU A 62 -3.07 -12.65 21.30
N ALA A 63 -1.94 -11.97 21.44
CA ALA A 63 -0.73 -12.48 22.07
C ALA A 63 0.10 -11.30 22.60
N ALA A 64 0.91 -11.57 23.62
CA ALA A 64 1.82 -10.59 24.22
C ALA A 64 3.20 -11.20 24.46
N PHE A 65 4.25 -10.40 24.27
CA PHE A 65 5.64 -10.83 24.37
C PHE A 65 6.48 -9.74 25.04
N ASP A 66 7.50 -10.17 25.78
CA ASP A 66 8.45 -9.27 26.43
C ASP A 66 9.81 -9.21 25.72
N SER A 67 9.92 -9.88 24.56
CA SER A 67 11.11 -9.88 23.72
C SER A 67 10.75 -9.83 22.23
N GLU A 68 11.57 -9.15 21.44
CA GLU A 68 11.44 -9.13 19.97
C GLU A 68 11.63 -10.52 19.37
N SER A 69 12.49 -11.35 19.98
CA SER A 69 12.75 -12.71 19.50
C SER A 69 11.51 -13.61 19.61
N ASP A 70 10.77 -13.55 20.72
CA ASP A 70 9.53 -14.33 20.88
C ASP A 70 8.42 -13.80 19.97
N LEU A 71 8.35 -12.47 19.80
CA LEU A 71 7.45 -11.83 18.85
C LEU A 71 7.71 -12.33 17.42
N ASP A 72 8.97 -12.30 16.98
CA ASP A 72 9.36 -12.75 15.65
C ASP A 72 9.05 -14.23 15.45
N GLU A 73 9.36 -15.09 16.42
CA GLU A 73 9.04 -16.51 16.35
C GLU A 73 7.53 -16.73 16.17
N TYR A 74 6.72 -15.99 16.93
CA TYR A 74 5.26 -16.07 16.81
C TYR A 74 4.75 -15.57 15.46
N LEU A 75 5.19 -14.39 14.99
CA LEU A 75 4.77 -13.82 13.70
C LEU A 75 5.16 -14.74 12.52
N ASN A 76 6.27 -15.45 12.64
CA ASN A 76 6.74 -16.41 11.65
C ASN A 76 5.85 -17.67 11.54
N GLN A 77 5.13 -18.01 12.61
CA GLN A 77 4.38 -19.25 12.75
C GLN A 77 2.85 -19.07 12.78
N ILE A 78 2.35 -17.89 13.17
CA ILE A 78 0.92 -17.63 13.31
C ILE A 78 0.16 -18.04 12.03
N PRO A 79 -0.97 -18.76 12.16
CA PRO A 79 -1.80 -19.12 11.02
C PRO A 79 -2.29 -17.88 10.27
N ILE A 80 -1.97 -17.83 8.99
CA ILE A 80 -2.63 -16.96 8.02
C ILE A 80 -3.91 -17.72 7.65
N GLY A 81 -5.06 -17.25 8.13
CA GLY A 81 -6.32 -17.98 7.97
C GLY A 81 -6.62 -18.28 6.50
N HIS A 82 -7.25 -19.43 6.23
CA HIS A 82 -7.58 -19.82 4.87
C HIS A 82 -8.60 -18.86 4.26
N GLY A 83 -8.23 -18.21 3.16
CA GLY A 83 -9.19 -17.48 2.32
C GLY A 83 -8.90 -16.01 2.04
N LYS A 84 -7.83 -15.41 2.57
CA LYS A 84 -7.42 -14.05 2.16
C LYS A 84 -6.25 -14.10 1.18
N LYS A 85 -6.55 -13.81 -0.09
CA LYS A 85 -5.56 -13.61 -1.16
C LYS A 85 -4.57 -12.49 -0.80
N PRO A 86 -3.38 -12.43 -1.40
CA PRO A 86 -2.53 -11.25 -1.34
C PRO A 86 -3.35 -10.01 -1.69
N LEU A 87 -3.17 -8.94 -0.90
CA LEU A 87 -3.76 -7.64 -1.23
C LEU A 87 -3.17 -7.15 -2.55
N ASN A 88 -4.04 -6.73 -3.46
CA ASN A 88 -3.66 -6.11 -4.72
C ASN A 88 -3.10 -4.71 -4.47
N LEU A 89 -2.36 -4.18 -5.44
CA LEU A 89 -1.85 -2.80 -5.40
C LEU A 89 -2.77 -1.91 -6.22
N LYS A 90 -3.37 -0.91 -5.58
CA LYS A 90 -4.18 0.09 -6.25
C LYS A 90 -3.38 1.37 -6.42
N LEU A 91 -3.13 1.72 -7.68
CA LEU A 91 -2.56 2.98 -8.09
C LEU A 91 -3.67 4.02 -8.18
N ASN A 92 -3.65 5.02 -7.29
CA ASN A 92 -4.51 6.18 -7.36
C ASN A 92 -3.78 7.32 -8.08
N TYR A 93 -4.49 8.01 -8.98
CA TYR A 93 -3.95 9.12 -9.78
C TYR A 93 -5.07 10.06 -10.20
N LEU A 94 -4.69 11.27 -10.63
CA LEU A 94 -5.66 12.28 -11.05
C LEU A 94 -5.23 13.02 -12.32
N TYR A 95 -6.23 13.53 -13.03
CA TYR A 95 -6.06 14.56 -14.06
C TYR A 95 -6.41 15.92 -13.46
N ARG A 96 -5.63 16.93 -13.80
CA ARG A 96 -5.89 18.33 -13.46
C ARG A 96 -5.73 19.17 -14.72
N ASP A 97 -6.71 20.03 -15.01
CA ASP A 97 -6.61 20.97 -16.13
C ASP A 97 -5.97 22.31 -15.71
N GLY A 98 -5.74 23.20 -16.68
CA GLY A 98 -5.25 24.56 -16.46
C GLY A 98 -6.19 25.46 -15.66
N ALA A 99 -7.45 25.07 -15.47
CA ALA A 99 -8.43 25.74 -14.61
C ALA A 99 -8.51 25.11 -13.19
N ASN A 100 -7.63 24.14 -12.89
CA ASN A 100 -7.54 23.41 -11.63
C ASN A 100 -8.78 22.55 -11.30
N TYR A 101 -9.56 22.15 -12.30
CA TYR A 101 -10.57 21.10 -12.14
C TYR A 101 -9.89 19.72 -12.06
N LYS A 102 -10.36 18.85 -11.18
CA LYS A 102 -9.74 17.55 -10.88
C LYS A 102 -10.65 16.39 -11.23
N GLN A 103 -10.07 15.36 -11.85
CA GLN A 103 -10.74 14.09 -12.14
C GLN A 103 -9.87 12.94 -11.59
N PHE A 104 -10.44 12.13 -10.70
CA PHE A 104 -9.73 11.06 -10.01
C PHE A 104 -9.99 9.70 -10.67
N GLY A 105 -9.03 8.79 -10.55
CA GLY A 105 -9.17 7.43 -11.02
C GLY A 105 -8.12 6.51 -10.41
N TYR A 106 -8.26 5.24 -10.72
CA TYR A 106 -7.38 4.23 -10.17
C TYR A 106 -7.23 3.03 -11.10
N VAL A 107 -6.17 2.26 -10.88
CA VAL A 107 -5.95 0.94 -11.50
C VAL A 107 -5.46 -0.03 -10.43
N VAL A 108 -6.04 -1.22 -10.39
CA VAL A 108 -5.68 -2.30 -9.47
C VAL A 108 -4.83 -3.34 -10.20
N PHE A 109 -3.61 -3.54 -9.73
CA PHE A 109 -2.66 -4.54 -10.21
C PHE A 109 -2.62 -5.74 -9.27
N ALA A 110 -2.44 -6.93 -9.84
CA ALA A 110 -2.07 -8.10 -9.05
C ALA A 110 -0.72 -7.84 -8.36
N ASN A 111 -0.57 -8.32 -7.12
CA ASN A 111 0.65 -8.12 -6.31
C ASN A 111 1.21 -9.46 -5.81
N PRO A 112 1.63 -10.37 -6.70
CA PRO A 112 2.12 -11.70 -6.31
C PRO A 112 3.43 -11.64 -5.50
N ASP A 113 4.23 -10.58 -5.65
CA ASP A 113 5.51 -10.41 -4.97
C ASP A 113 5.38 -9.76 -3.57
N PHE A 114 4.15 -9.41 -3.17
CA PHE A 114 3.83 -8.74 -1.91
C PHE A 114 4.60 -7.43 -1.72
N ILE A 115 4.64 -6.61 -2.77
CA ILE A 115 5.26 -5.28 -2.73
C ILE A 115 4.39 -4.36 -1.86
N THR A 116 5.03 -3.59 -0.99
CA THR A 116 4.36 -2.61 -0.14
C THR A 116 3.98 -1.38 -0.93
N PRO A 117 2.91 -0.65 -0.56
CA PRO A 117 2.53 0.57 -1.28
C PRO A 117 3.63 1.64 -1.22
N LEU A 118 4.37 1.71 -0.10
CA LEU A 118 5.54 2.57 0.03
C LEU A 118 6.61 2.25 -1.02
N LYS A 119 7.02 0.98 -1.11
CA LYS A 119 8.05 0.55 -2.08
C LYS A 119 7.56 0.70 -3.52
N ALA A 120 6.29 0.40 -3.79
CA ALA A 120 5.69 0.62 -5.10
C ALA A 120 5.73 2.11 -5.49
N SER A 121 5.42 3.00 -4.54
CA SER A 121 5.49 4.45 -4.73
C SER A 121 6.92 4.93 -5.00
N GLU A 122 7.90 4.47 -4.23
CA GLU A 122 9.32 4.80 -4.45
C GLU A 122 9.79 4.38 -5.84
N GLN A 123 9.41 3.17 -6.28
CA GLN A 123 9.78 2.63 -7.58
C GLN A 123 9.10 3.39 -8.73
N LEU A 124 7.81 3.70 -8.60
CA LEU A 124 7.06 4.43 -9.62
C LEU A 124 7.57 5.87 -9.75
N ARG A 125 7.87 6.55 -8.63
CA ARG A 125 8.34 7.94 -8.64
C ARG A 125 9.59 8.15 -9.49
N GLN A 126 10.50 7.17 -9.52
CA GLN A 126 11.71 7.22 -10.35
C GLN A 126 11.43 7.23 -11.87
N LYS A 127 10.21 6.86 -12.27
CA LYS A 127 9.75 6.81 -13.66
C LYS A 127 8.91 8.02 -14.07
N LEU A 128 8.42 8.80 -13.09
CA LEU A 128 7.58 9.98 -13.32
C LEU A 128 8.40 11.16 -13.86
N ILE A 129 7.75 12.00 -14.66
CA ILE A 129 8.21 13.34 -15.04
C ILE A 129 8.22 14.18 -13.76
N SER A 130 9.38 14.75 -13.43
CA SER A 130 9.57 15.54 -12.21
C SER A 130 9.12 14.83 -10.92
N ASN A 131 9.18 13.50 -10.87
CA ASN A 131 8.72 12.66 -9.73
C ASN A 131 7.23 12.78 -9.36
N GLU A 132 6.40 13.40 -10.21
CA GLU A 132 4.99 13.72 -9.92
C GLU A 132 4.05 13.38 -11.07
N PHE A 133 4.47 13.60 -12.32
CA PHE A 133 3.59 13.52 -13.49
C PHE A 133 3.90 12.34 -14.41
N PHE A 134 2.91 11.90 -15.19
CA PHE A 134 3.06 10.93 -16.26
C PHE A 134 1.97 11.09 -17.33
N VAL A 135 2.14 10.42 -18.47
CA VAL A 135 1.13 10.33 -19.52
C VAL A 135 0.49 8.93 -19.48
N PRO A 136 -0.77 8.77 -19.03
CA PRO A 136 -1.39 7.46 -18.86
C PRO A 136 -1.37 6.60 -20.12
N GLN A 137 -1.56 7.21 -21.30
CA GLN A 137 -1.57 6.47 -22.56
C GLN A 137 -0.24 5.79 -22.88
N GLU A 138 0.90 6.43 -22.55
CA GLU A 138 2.23 5.82 -22.71
C GLU A 138 2.37 4.57 -21.84
N TRP A 139 1.74 4.58 -20.66
CA TRP A 139 1.76 3.48 -19.71
C TRP A 139 0.61 2.48 -19.90
N LYS A 140 -0.21 2.70 -20.94
CA LYS A 140 -1.42 1.92 -21.26
C LYS A 140 -2.46 1.93 -20.13
N LEU A 141 -2.54 3.04 -19.40
CA LEU A 141 -3.53 3.27 -18.35
C LEU A 141 -4.72 4.11 -18.89
N PRO A 142 -5.90 4.03 -18.26
CA PRO A 142 -7.03 4.89 -18.60
C PRO A 142 -6.70 6.38 -18.48
N ARG A 143 -7.14 7.18 -19.45
CA ARG A 143 -7.10 8.64 -19.38
C ARG A 143 -8.34 9.14 -18.63
N LEU A 144 -8.16 10.04 -17.67
CA LEU A 144 -9.25 10.54 -16.80
C LEU A 144 -9.96 11.80 -17.33
N GLN A 145 -9.50 12.35 -18.47
CA GLN A 145 -10.08 13.53 -19.10
C GLN A 145 -11.42 13.19 -19.79
N TYR A 146 -12.53 13.32 -19.06
CA TYR A 146 -13.88 12.93 -19.53
C TYR A 146 -14.66 14.06 -20.23
N HIS A 147 -14.19 15.30 -20.13
CA HIS A 147 -14.84 16.47 -20.74
C HIS A 147 -14.36 16.69 -22.18
N PRO A 148 -15.10 17.47 -22.99
CA PRO A 148 -14.62 17.87 -24.31
C PRO A 148 -13.26 18.55 -24.21
N TYR A 149 -12.33 18.16 -25.08
CA TYR A 149 -10.97 18.69 -25.08
C TYR A 149 -10.93 20.18 -25.40
N ASP A 150 -10.31 20.96 -24.51
CA ASP A 150 -10.05 22.38 -24.66
C ASP A 150 -8.52 22.64 -24.75
N PRO A 151 -8.00 23.02 -25.92
CA PRO A 151 -6.56 23.20 -26.13
C PRO A 151 -5.93 24.32 -25.28
N GLU A 152 -6.72 25.22 -24.66
CA GLU A 152 -6.18 26.29 -23.82
C GLU A 152 -5.82 25.81 -22.40
N ILE A 153 -6.52 24.78 -21.92
CA ILE A 153 -6.39 24.30 -20.53
C ILE A 153 -6.06 22.82 -20.41
N ASP A 154 -6.33 22.02 -21.45
CA ASP A 154 -6.15 20.58 -21.39
C ASP A 154 -4.77 20.12 -21.86
N HIS A 155 -4.20 19.21 -21.09
CA HIS A 155 -2.95 18.52 -21.38
C HIS A 155 -3.08 17.01 -21.20
N GLU A 156 -1.99 16.28 -21.43
CA GLU A 156 -1.98 14.82 -21.33
C GLU A 156 -1.47 14.32 -19.98
N TRP A 157 -0.82 15.20 -19.20
CA TRP A 157 -0.22 14.83 -17.92
C TRP A 157 -1.26 14.53 -16.85
N HIS A 158 -0.98 13.50 -16.08
CA HIS A 158 -1.71 13.09 -14.89
C HIS A 158 -0.74 13.05 -13.71
N GLU A 159 -1.26 13.29 -12.52
CA GLU A 159 -0.52 13.32 -11.27
C GLU A 159 -0.63 11.98 -10.56
N PHE A 160 0.51 11.44 -10.13
CA PHE A 160 0.55 10.32 -9.19
C PHE A 160 0.09 10.77 -7.80
N GLU A 161 -0.88 10.07 -7.22
CA GLU A 161 -1.34 10.33 -5.86
C GLU A 161 -0.64 9.39 -4.88
N GLU A 162 -1.04 8.12 -4.88
CA GLU A 162 -0.47 7.10 -3.98
C GLU A 162 -0.72 5.68 -4.49
N PHE A 163 -0.01 4.73 -3.89
CA PHE A 163 -0.44 3.34 -3.86
C PHE A 163 -1.13 3.05 -2.54
N GLU A 164 -2.16 2.22 -2.59
CA GLU A 164 -2.74 1.55 -1.42
C GLU A 164 -2.85 0.05 -1.68
N TRP A 165 -2.91 -0.73 -0.60
CA TRP A 165 -3.34 -2.11 -0.71
C TRP A 165 -4.86 -2.21 -0.75
N THR A 166 -5.38 -3.14 -1.54
CA THR A 166 -6.82 -3.31 -1.68
C THR A 166 -7.22 -4.79 -1.82
N GLU A 167 -8.43 -5.10 -1.36
CA GLU A 167 -9.12 -6.37 -1.66
C GLU A 167 -9.93 -6.29 -2.97
N GLU A 168 -9.99 -5.12 -3.60
CA GLU A 168 -10.65 -4.93 -4.91
C GLU A 168 -10.05 -5.85 -5.98
N GLY A 169 -10.88 -6.29 -6.92
CA GLY A 169 -10.45 -7.13 -8.03
C GLY A 169 -9.47 -6.40 -8.96
N VAL A 170 -8.54 -7.17 -9.53
CA VAL A 170 -7.55 -6.68 -10.49
C VAL A 170 -8.26 -6.08 -11.72
N THR A 171 -7.88 -4.86 -12.12
CA THR A 171 -8.44 -4.14 -13.26
C THR A 171 -7.49 -4.08 -14.45
N ASP A 172 -6.19 -4.28 -14.25
CA ASP A 172 -5.18 -4.39 -15.31
C ASP A 172 -4.76 -5.85 -15.49
N LYS A 173 -4.48 -6.28 -16.73
CA LYS A 173 -4.05 -7.67 -16.97
C LYS A 173 -2.63 -7.93 -16.49
N ARG A 174 -1.82 -6.87 -16.39
CA ARG A 174 -0.45 -6.93 -15.89
C ARG A 174 -0.46 -7.02 -14.37
N ASP A 175 0.49 -7.75 -13.81
CA ASP A 175 0.84 -7.55 -12.39
C ASP A 175 1.65 -6.24 -12.20
N PHE A 176 1.87 -5.83 -10.96
CA PHE A 176 2.58 -4.59 -10.67
C PHE A 176 4.01 -4.59 -11.22
N LYS A 177 4.69 -5.73 -11.23
CA LYS A 177 6.07 -5.84 -11.69
C LYS A 177 6.14 -5.73 -13.21
N GLU A 178 5.29 -6.45 -13.93
CA GLU A 178 5.13 -6.36 -15.38
C GLU A 178 4.76 -4.94 -15.82
N PHE A 179 3.87 -4.29 -15.06
CA PHE A 179 3.54 -2.88 -15.27
C PHE A 179 4.78 -2.00 -15.14
N LEU A 180 5.50 -2.07 -14.03
CA LEU A 180 6.65 -1.22 -13.75
C LEU A 180 7.82 -1.44 -14.73
N GLU A 181 8.08 -2.69 -15.12
CA GLU A 181 9.11 -3.03 -16.11
C GLU A 181 8.76 -2.51 -17.51
N GLY A 182 7.47 -2.45 -17.83
CA GLY A 182 6.97 -1.91 -19.10
C GLY A 182 6.98 -0.38 -19.21
N ILE A 183 7.33 0.34 -18.14
CA ILE A 183 7.39 1.81 -18.12
C ILE A 183 8.78 2.30 -18.52
N GLU A 184 8.82 3.03 -19.64
CA GLU A 184 9.94 3.89 -19.99
C GLU A 184 9.85 5.20 -19.20
N LYS A 185 11.00 5.71 -18.72
CA LYS A 185 11.05 6.95 -17.92
C LYS A 185 10.54 8.11 -18.77
N GLY A 186 9.60 8.89 -18.23
CA GLY A 186 9.13 10.12 -18.88
C GLY A 186 10.28 11.10 -19.11
N TYR A 187 10.21 11.86 -20.20
CA TYR A 187 11.24 12.81 -20.64
C TYR A 187 11.75 13.69 -19.48
N GLU A 188 13.07 13.81 -19.33
CA GLU A 188 13.68 14.87 -18.51
C GLU A 188 13.59 16.18 -19.31
N ILE A 189 12.95 17.20 -18.72
CA ILE A 189 12.88 18.55 -19.28
C ILE A 189 14.13 19.33 -18.89
#